data_AF-A0A9X9LEF0-F1
#
_entry.id   AF-A0A9X9LEF0-F1
#
_cell.length_a   1.000
_cell.length_b   1.000
_cell.length_c   1.000
_cell.angle_alpha   90.00
_cell.angle_beta   90.00
_cell.angle_gamma   90.00
#
_symmetry.space_group_name_H-M   'P 1'
#
loop_
_entity.id
_entity.type
_entity.pdbx_description
1 polymer ?
#
loop_
_entity_poly.entity_id
_entity_poly.type
_entity_poly.pdbx_seq_one_letter_code
_entity_poly.pdbx_strand_id
1 'polypeptide(L)'
;MKVTLSALDTCESSFTPLVVLELAQDVKEETKEWLKNRIVSKKEDGGAQLLFRPLLNKYEKETLENQNLYLVGASKITLLLGAEAIGLVKECNDNTMRAFTYGTRHNFKDFDDDNNDFLTMAECQFIIKHELENLRAREEKMIPGYPQAKLYPGKSLCKSLYQPAS
;
A
#
# COMPACT_ATOMS: atom_id res chain seq x y z
N MET A 1 -10.68 10.05 -32.57
CA MET A 1 -11.64 10.06 -31.45
C MET A 1 -10.85 10.06 -30.16
N LYS A 2 -10.91 11.15 -29.38
CA LYS A 2 -10.38 11.20 -28.01
C LYS A 2 -11.43 10.54 -27.12
N VAL A 3 -11.13 9.38 -26.56
CA VAL A 3 -12.00 8.75 -25.55
C VAL A 3 -11.76 9.49 -24.24
N THR A 4 -12.72 10.31 -23.85
CA THR A 4 -12.76 10.98 -22.55
C THR A 4 -13.00 9.93 -21.47
N LEU A 5 -12.00 9.76 -20.61
CA LEU A 5 -11.98 8.85 -19.47
C LEU A 5 -12.85 9.39 -18.32
N SER A 6 -14.13 9.60 -18.56
CA SER A 6 -15.06 10.13 -17.55
C SER A 6 -16.46 9.61 -17.79
N ALA A 7 -16.79 8.47 -17.18
CA ALA A 7 -18.14 8.07 -16.72
C ALA A 7 -18.22 6.54 -16.59
N LEU A 8 -17.58 5.96 -15.59
CA LEU A 8 -17.97 4.64 -15.07
C LEU A 8 -17.85 4.65 -13.55
N ASP A 9 -18.86 5.26 -12.92
CA ASP A 9 -19.25 4.99 -11.54
C ASP A 9 -19.64 3.51 -11.42
N THR A 10 -18.67 2.67 -11.09
CA THR A 10 -18.91 1.39 -10.43
C THR A 10 -18.14 1.43 -9.13
N CYS A 11 -18.78 1.05 -8.03
CA CYS A 11 -18.27 1.02 -6.66
C CYS A 11 -16.96 0.22 -6.54
N GLU A 12 -15.87 0.82 -7.00
CA GLU A 12 -14.49 0.48 -6.78
C GLU A 12 -13.99 1.57 -5.84
N SER A 13 -13.29 1.22 -4.76
CA SER A 13 -12.76 2.21 -3.82
C SER A 13 -11.95 3.25 -4.59
N SER A 14 -12.51 4.46 -4.74
CA SER A 14 -11.88 5.53 -5.48
C SER A 14 -10.73 6.07 -4.63
N PHE A 15 -9.52 5.60 -4.90
CA PHE A 15 -8.31 6.12 -4.28
C PHE A 15 -7.27 6.43 -5.33
N THR A 16 -6.42 7.42 -5.03
CA THR A 16 -5.29 7.78 -5.89
C THR A 16 -4.25 6.67 -5.86
N PRO A 17 -3.99 5.98 -6.99
CA PRO A 17 -2.96 4.94 -7.04
C PRO A 17 -1.58 5.57 -6.88
N LEU A 18 -0.77 5.03 -5.97
CA LEU A 18 0.56 5.56 -5.65
C LEU A 18 1.67 4.55 -5.98
N VAL A 19 1.40 3.26 -5.76
CA VAL A 19 2.35 2.15 -6.03
C VAL A 19 1.65 1.08 -6.84
N VAL A 20 2.39 0.43 -7.74
CA VAL A 20 1.93 -0.73 -8.51
C VAL A 20 2.65 -1.98 -8.00
N LEU A 21 1.89 -3.05 -7.79
CA LEU A 21 2.40 -4.39 -7.51
C LEU A 21 2.13 -5.29 -8.72
N GLU A 22 3.19 -5.89 -9.24
CA GLU A 22 3.12 -6.89 -10.31
C GLU A 22 3.38 -8.28 -9.72
N LEU A 23 2.45 -9.21 -9.95
CA LEU A 23 2.61 -10.62 -9.57
C LEU A 23 2.94 -11.47 -10.80
N ALA A 24 3.69 -12.55 -10.59
CA ALA A 24 3.97 -13.53 -11.65
C ALA A 24 2.67 -14.11 -12.24
N GLN A 25 2.69 -14.52 -13.51
CA GLN A 25 1.49 -14.95 -14.25
C GLN A 25 0.72 -16.09 -13.58
N ASP A 26 1.45 -17.04 -13.00
CA ASP A 26 0.97 -18.31 -12.45
C ASP A 26 0.68 -18.25 -10.92
N VAL A 27 0.58 -17.04 -10.35
CA VAL A 27 0.26 -16.91 -8.93
C VAL A 27 -1.14 -17.45 -8.63
N LYS A 28 -1.21 -18.39 -7.68
CA LYS A 28 -2.47 -19.00 -7.24
C LYS A 28 -3.40 -17.97 -6.60
N GLU A 29 -4.71 -18.14 -6.82
CA GLU A 29 -5.73 -17.24 -6.28
C GLU A 29 -5.74 -17.20 -4.75
N GLU A 30 -5.45 -18.32 -4.07
CA GLU A 30 -5.31 -18.35 -2.61
C GLU A 30 -4.19 -17.42 -2.10
N THR A 31 -3.09 -17.31 -2.86
CA THR A 31 -1.97 -16.43 -2.55
C THR A 31 -2.33 -14.97 -2.80
N LYS A 32 -3.06 -14.69 -3.88
CA LYS A 32 -3.55 -13.34 -4.21
C LYS A 32 -4.49 -12.82 -3.12
N GLU A 33 -5.46 -13.63 -2.72
CA GLU A 33 -6.42 -13.24 -1.66
C GLU A 33 -5.72 -13.10 -0.31
N TRP A 34 -4.80 -13.99 0.03
CA TRP A 34 -3.99 -13.84 1.24
C TRP A 34 -3.16 -12.55 1.23
N LEU A 35 -2.45 -12.24 0.14
CA LEU A 35 -1.65 -11.02 0.03
C LEU A 35 -2.53 -9.76 0.13
N LYS A 36 -3.66 -9.74 -0.57
CA LYS A 36 -4.67 -8.69 -0.47
C LYS A 36 -5.11 -8.47 0.98
N ASN A 37 -5.44 -9.54 1.70
CA ASN A 37 -5.82 -9.46 3.10
C ASN A 37 -4.68 -8.91 3.97
N ARG A 38 -3.43 -9.34 3.75
CA ARG A 38 -2.26 -8.79 4.47
C ARG A 38 -2.05 -7.29 4.20
N ILE A 39 -2.34 -6.81 2.99
CA ILE A 39 -2.19 -5.39 2.65
C ILE A 39 -3.32 -4.55 3.25
N VAL A 40 -4.57 -5.03 3.19
CA VAL A 40 -5.76 -4.25 3.58
C VAL A 40 -6.07 -4.31 5.07
N SER A 41 -5.78 -5.43 5.74
CA SER A 41 -6.07 -5.59 7.18
C SER A 41 -5.40 -4.50 8.02
N LYS A 42 -6.03 -4.17 9.15
CA LYS A 42 -5.52 -3.15 10.07
C LYS A 42 -4.18 -3.53 10.67
N LYS A 43 -3.46 -2.53 11.20
CA LYS A 43 -2.17 -2.75 11.87
C LYS A 43 -2.27 -3.65 13.12
N GLU A 44 -3.35 -3.54 13.89
CA GLU A 44 -3.63 -4.41 15.05
C GLU A 44 -3.66 -5.90 14.65
N ASP A 45 -4.30 -6.20 13.52
CA ASP A 45 -4.39 -7.54 12.94
C ASP A 45 -3.12 -7.97 12.19
N GLY A 46 -2.14 -7.08 12.05
CA GLY A 46 -0.86 -7.36 11.39
C GLY A 46 -0.84 -7.15 9.89
N GLY A 47 -1.82 -6.41 9.38
CA GLY A 47 -1.77 -5.89 8.03
C GLY A 47 -1.14 -4.50 7.95
N ALA A 48 -1.17 -3.93 6.75
CA ALA A 48 -0.59 -2.62 6.45
C ALA A 48 -1.62 -1.48 6.45
N GLN A 49 -2.92 -1.78 6.54
CA GLN A 49 -4.01 -0.81 6.47
C GLN A 49 -3.97 0.08 5.22
N LEU A 50 -3.57 -0.53 4.09
CA LEU A 50 -3.46 0.12 2.79
C LEU A 50 -4.70 -0.17 1.94
N LEU A 51 -4.87 0.61 0.88
CA LEU A 51 -5.90 0.40 -0.12
C LEU A 51 -5.32 -0.43 -1.27
N PHE A 52 -6.07 -1.44 -1.72
CA PHE A 52 -5.62 -2.39 -2.73
C PHE A 52 -6.75 -2.68 -3.71
N ARG A 53 -6.49 -2.54 -5.01
CA ARG A 53 -7.43 -2.96 -6.07
C ARG A 53 -6.69 -3.48 -7.31
N PRO A 54 -7.29 -4.36 -8.10
CA PRO A 54 -6.75 -4.72 -9.42
C PRO A 54 -6.64 -3.47 -10.32
N LEU A 55 -5.69 -3.49 -11.27
CA LEU A 55 -5.59 -2.43 -12.30
C LEU A 55 -6.86 -2.36 -13.15
N LEU A 56 -7.34 -3.52 -13.57
CA LEU A 56 -8.51 -3.67 -14.43
C LEU A 56 -9.74 -4.07 -13.62
N ASN A 57 -10.85 -3.37 -13.85
CA ASN A 57 -12.13 -3.75 -13.28
C ASN A 57 -12.65 -5.06 -13.92
N LYS A 58 -13.73 -5.63 -13.36
CA LYS A 58 -14.27 -6.93 -13.83
C LYS A 58 -14.62 -6.96 -15.33
N TYR A 59 -15.05 -5.83 -15.89
CA TYR A 59 -15.43 -5.74 -17.31
C TYR A 59 -14.20 -5.64 -18.23
N GLU A 60 -13.15 -4.94 -17.79
CA GLU A 60 -11.90 -4.79 -18.53
C GLU A 60 -11.03 -6.07 -18.52
N LYS A 61 -11.19 -6.92 -17.50
CA LYS A 61 -10.51 -8.22 -17.43
C LYS A 61 -10.86 -9.18 -18.56
N GLU A 62 -12.04 -9.04 -19.17
CA GLU A 62 -12.46 -9.88 -20.30
C GLU A 62 -11.76 -9.50 -21.62
N THR A 63 -11.12 -8.32 -21.68
CA THR A 63 -10.53 -7.79 -22.93
C THR A 63 -9.01 -7.62 -22.89
N LEU A 64 -8.38 -7.68 -21.71
CA LEU A 64 -6.95 -7.39 -21.54
C LEU A 64 -6.23 -8.47 -20.72
N GLU A 65 -5.03 -8.86 -21.16
CA GLU A 65 -4.20 -9.92 -20.55
C GLU A 65 -3.52 -9.51 -19.22
N ASN A 66 -3.63 -8.23 -18.81
CA ASN A 66 -2.94 -7.69 -17.62
C ASN A 66 -3.66 -8.02 -16.30
N GLN A 67 -3.80 -9.31 -15.99
CA GLN A 67 -4.61 -9.79 -14.86
C GLN A 67 -3.90 -9.71 -13.49
N ASN A 68 -2.58 -9.50 -13.46
CA ASN A 68 -1.75 -9.59 -12.25
C ASN A 68 -1.10 -8.27 -11.81
N LEU A 69 -1.60 -7.14 -12.33
CA LEU A 69 -1.23 -5.81 -11.87
C LEU A 69 -2.25 -5.31 -10.84
N TYR A 70 -1.73 -4.83 -9.71
CA TYR A 70 -2.53 -4.29 -8.61
C TYR A 70 -2.06 -2.89 -8.23
N LEU A 71 -3.02 -2.04 -7.93
CA LEU A 71 -2.82 -0.68 -7.51
C LEU A 71 -2.89 -0.61 -5.98
N VAL A 72 -1.94 0.09 -5.39
CA VAL A 72 -1.85 0.32 -3.95
C VAL A 72 -1.86 1.81 -3.66
N GLY A 73 -2.65 2.17 -2.66
CA GLY A 73 -2.76 3.53 -2.15
C GLY A 73 -3.03 3.52 -0.65
N ALA A 74 -3.40 4.67 -0.11
CA ALA A 74 -3.67 4.82 1.31
C ALA A 74 -4.61 5.99 1.57
N SER A 75 -5.28 6.00 2.72
CA SER A 75 -6.01 7.16 3.20
C SER A 75 -5.05 8.25 3.68
N LYS A 76 -5.49 9.52 3.73
CA LYS A 76 -4.71 10.64 4.30
C LYS A 76 -4.23 10.30 5.71
N ILE A 77 -5.11 9.80 6.58
CA ILE A 77 -4.78 9.44 7.95
C ILE A 77 -3.71 8.34 7.99
N THR A 78 -3.86 7.29 7.17
CA THR A 78 -2.84 6.22 7.06
C THR A 78 -1.48 6.78 6.66
N LEU A 79 -1.43 7.69 5.68
CA LEU A 79 -0.18 8.32 5.23
C LEU A 79 0.46 9.18 6.33
N LEU A 80 -0.33 9.97 7.07
CA LEU A 80 0.20 10.80 8.17
C LEU A 80 0.74 9.93 9.32
N LEU A 81 0.03 8.87 9.69
CA LEU A 81 0.52 7.91 10.70
C LEU A 81 1.77 7.17 10.20
N GLY A 82 1.84 6.87 8.91
CA GLY A 82 3.04 6.32 8.28
C GLY A 82 4.22 7.29 8.30
N ALA A 83 3.98 8.58 8.06
CA ALA A 83 5.00 9.64 8.15
C ALA A 83 5.57 9.76 9.57
N GLU A 84 4.72 9.63 10.60
CA GLU A 84 5.16 9.55 11.99
C GLU A 84 6.01 8.29 12.25
N ALA A 85 5.55 7.12 11.77
CA ALA A 85 6.25 5.85 11.98
C ALA A 85 7.65 5.83 11.35
N ILE A 86 7.86 6.49 10.20
CA ILE A 86 9.19 6.61 9.57
C ILE A 86 10.02 7.77 10.13
N GLY A 87 9.47 8.60 11.02
CA GLY A 87 10.16 9.76 11.59
C GLY A 87 10.47 10.86 10.59
N LEU A 88 9.54 11.14 9.66
CA LEU A 88 9.72 12.16 8.62
C LEU A 88 9.93 13.55 9.24
N VAL A 89 11.01 14.24 8.89
CA VAL A 89 11.32 15.57 9.45
C VAL A 89 10.73 16.66 8.57
N LYS A 90 9.94 17.58 9.14
CA LYS A 90 9.27 18.69 8.45
C LYS A 90 9.51 20.02 9.18
N GLU A 91 9.35 21.13 8.47
CA GLU A 91 9.46 22.49 9.04
C GLU A 91 8.23 22.80 9.90
N CYS A 92 8.46 23.36 11.09
CA CYS A 92 7.43 23.87 11.99
C CYS A 92 7.14 25.35 11.75
N ASN A 93 6.02 25.83 12.27
CA ASN A 93 5.61 27.25 12.19
C ASN A 93 6.61 28.20 12.86
N ASP A 94 7.45 27.70 13.79
CA ASP A 94 8.55 28.42 14.45
C ASP A 94 9.87 28.35 13.65
N ASN A 95 9.83 27.90 12.39
CA ASN A 95 10.97 27.68 11.50
C ASN A 95 11.99 26.63 12.00
N THR A 96 11.64 25.83 13.01
CA THR A 96 12.47 24.69 13.43
C THR A 96 12.15 23.44 12.61
N MET A 97 13.11 22.52 12.50
CA MET A 97 12.89 21.21 11.87
C MET A 97 12.61 20.16 12.96
N ARG A 98 11.48 19.47 12.87
CA ARG A 98 11.08 18.43 13.85
C ARG A 98 10.55 17.19 13.17
N ALA A 99 10.68 16.05 13.83
CA ALA A 99 10.02 14.82 13.38
C ALA A 99 8.50 15.01 13.44
N PHE A 100 7.82 14.67 12.35
CA PHE A 100 6.38 14.74 12.22
C PHE A 100 5.72 13.80 13.21
N THR A 101 4.68 14.30 13.90
CA THR A 101 3.75 13.46 14.65
C THR A 101 2.32 13.90 14.33
N TYR A 102 1.41 12.95 14.22
CA TYR A 102 0.00 13.21 13.99
C TYR A 102 -0.63 14.00 15.13
N GLY A 103 -0.18 13.76 16.37
CA GLY A 103 -0.63 14.49 17.56
C GLY A 103 -0.28 15.98 17.54
N THR A 104 0.85 16.36 16.96
CA THR A 104 1.30 17.77 16.87
C THR A 104 1.24 18.32 15.45
N ARG A 105 0.44 17.73 14.56
CA ARG A 105 0.39 18.05 13.12
C ARG A 105 0.15 19.53 12.80
N HIS A 106 -0.65 20.23 13.61
CA HIS A 106 -0.93 21.66 13.43
C HIS A 106 0.25 22.60 13.72
N ASN A 107 1.34 22.08 14.29
CA ASN A 107 2.56 22.85 14.51
C ASN A 107 3.47 22.87 13.27
N PHE A 108 3.16 22.07 12.25
CA PHE A 108 3.94 22.00 11.01
C PHE A 108 3.43 23.01 10.00
N LYS A 109 4.39 23.62 9.29
CA LYS A 109 4.12 24.56 8.23
C LYS A 109 3.36 23.87 7.10
N ASP A 110 2.44 24.60 6.48
CA ASP A 110 1.61 24.14 5.35
C ASP A 110 0.70 22.93 5.66
N PHE A 111 0.57 22.54 6.93
CA PHE A 111 -0.36 21.50 7.34
C PHE A 111 -1.79 22.07 7.46
N ASP A 112 -2.74 21.42 6.81
CA ASP A 112 -4.17 21.72 6.87
C ASP A 112 -4.96 20.39 6.82
N ASP A 113 -6.03 20.28 7.62
CA ASP A 113 -6.85 19.06 7.72
C ASP A 113 -7.64 18.78 6.42
N ASP A 114 -7.90 19.80 5.58
CA ASP A 114 -8.59 19.67 4.29
C ASP A 114 -7.63 19.57 3.09
N ASN A 115 -6.35 19.96 3.27
CA ASN A 115 -5.34 19.90 2.21
C ASN A 115 -4.65 18.52 2.11
N ASN A 116 -4.52 17.95 0.92
CA ASN A 116 -3.81 16.69 0.70
C ASN A 116 -2.32 16.86 0.30
N ASP A 117 -1.83 18.09 0.15
CA ASP A 117 -0.51 18.39 -0.40
C ASP A 117 0.61 18.46 0.66
N PHE A 118 0.30 18.26 1.95
CA PHE A 118 1.31 18.29 3.03
C PHE A 118 2.41 17.24 2.84
N LEU A 119 2.03 16.04 2.38
CA LEU A 119 2.96 15.00 1.95
C LEU A 119 3.04 15.01 0.43
N THR A 120 4.25 15.15 -0.09
CA THR A 120 4.53 15.01 -1.51
C THR A 120 4.23 13.58 -1.99
N MET A 121 3.97 13.42 -3.28
CA MET A 121 3.76 12.09 -3.88
C MET A 121 4.93 11.13 -3.58
N ALA A 122 6.17 11.62 -3.59
CA ALA A 122 7.36 10.81 -3.29
C ALA A 122 7.38 10.35 -1.82
N GLU A 123 7.05 11.22 -0.86
CA GLU A 123 6.91 10.84 0.55
C GLU A 123 5.80 9.80 0.73
N CYS A 124 4.64 9.99 0.08
CA CYS A 124 3.53 9.05 0.12
C CYS A 124 3.91 7.67 -0.45
N GLN A 125 4.59 7.63 -1.59
CA GLN A 125 5.10 6.39 -2.19
C GLN A 125 6.14 5.70 -1.30
N PHE A 126 7.03 6.47 -0.68
CA PHE A 126 8.02 5.96 0.25
C PHE A 126 7.38 5.33 1.50
N ILE A 127 6.37 5.99 2.06
CA ILE A 127 5.58 5.47 3.20
C ILE A 127 4.92 4.14 2.81
N ILE A 128 4.24 4.08 1.67
CA ILE A 128 3.59 2.84 1.20
C ILE A 128 4.62 1.72 1.00
N LYS A 129 5.76 2.02 0.37
CA LYS A 129 6.86 1.07 0.21
C LYS A 129 7.34 0.55 1.57
N HIS A 130 7.54 1.44 2.54
CA HIS A 130 7.99 1.07 3.88
C HIS A 130 7.00 0.15 4.59
N GLU A 131 5.69 0.42 4.51
CA GLU A 131 4.66 -0.44 5.09
C GLU A 131 4.64 -1.84 4.46
N LEU A 132 4.70 -1.91 3.12
CA LEU A 132 4.76 -3.18 2.40
C LEU A 132 6.02 -3.98 2.79
N GLU A 133 7.19 -3.35 2.77
CA GLU A 133 8.45 -3.98 3.17
C GLU A 133 8.45 -4.47 4.62
N ASN A 134 7.66 -3.83 5.49
CA ASN A 134 7.51 -4.17 6.90
C ASN A 134 6.43 -5.19 7.24
N LEU A 135 5.68 -5.69 6.26
CA LEU A 135 4.81 -6.84 6.47
C LEU A 135 5.63 -8.07 6.91
N ARG A 136 5.22 -8.68 8.04
CA ARG A 136 5.86 -9.85 8.64
C ARG A 136 4.91 -11.03 8.76
N ALA A 137 5.38 -12.24 8.52
CA ALA A 137 4.65 -13.44 8.89
C ALA A 137 4.38 -13.45 10.40
N ARG A 138 3.17 -13.85 10.79
CA ARG A 138 2.76 -14.01 12.18
C ARG A 138 2.65 -15.49 12.48
N GLU A 139 1.49 -16.09 12.23
CA GLU A 139 1.21 -17.49 12.49
C GLU A 139 1.44 -18.38 11.25
N GLU A 140 1.62 -17.77 10.08
CA GLU A 140 1.81 -18.50 8.83
C GLU A 140 3.13 -19.27 8.83
N LYS A 141 3.05 -20.57 8.52
CA LYS A 141 4.23 -21.46 8.38
C LYS A 141 4.78 -21.47 6.95
N MET A 142 3.99 -21.04 5.98
CA MET A 142 4.33 -20.98 4.56
C MET A 142 3.43 -20.00 3.83
N ILE A 143 3.83 -19.57 2.64
CA ILE A 143 2.95 -18.82 1.74
C ILE A 143 1.82 -19.75 1.26
N PRO A 144 0.53 -19.36 1.38
CA PRO A 144 -0.58 -20.16 0.89
C PRO A 144 -0.39 -20.52 -0.58
N GLY A 145 -0.55 -21.80 -0.91
CA GLY A 145 -0.32 -22.34 -2.24
C GLY A 145 1.13 -22.65 -2.62
N TYR A 146 2.11 -22.27 -1.81
CA TYR A 146 3.53 -22.52 -2.07
C TYR A 146 4.20 -23.18 -0.85
N PRO A 147 4.04 -24.51 -0.65
CA PRO A 147 4.59 -25.21 0.52
C PRO A 147 6.13 -25.12 0.65
N GLN A 148 6.83 -24.92 -0.46
CA GLN A 148 8.27 -24.70 -0.50
C GLN A 148 8.68 -23.33 0.08
N ALA A 149 7.79 -22.33 0.03
CA ALA A 149 8.03 -20.99 0.53
C ALA A 149 7.74 -20.89 2.02
N LYS A 150 8.65 -21.45 2.83
CA LYS A 150 8.51 -21.48 4.30
C LYS A 150 8.59 -20.08 4.92
N LEU A 151 7.70 -19.85 5.88
CA LEU A 151 7.62 -18.66 6.70
C LEU A 151 7.84 -19.03 8.17
N TYR A 152 8.32 -18.06 8.95
CA TYR A 152 8.40 -18.14 10.40
C TYR A 152 8.01 -16.78 10.99
N PRO A 153 7.54 -16.72 12.24
CA PRO A 153 7.12 -15.47 12.87
C PRO A 153 8.20 -14.39 12.76
N GLY A 154 7.85 -13.21 12.27
CA GLY A 154 8.79 -12.11 12.07
C GLY A 154 9.57 -12.13 10.74
N LYS A 155 9.35 -13.10 9.85
CA LYS A 155 9.96 -13.09 8.51
C LYS A 155 9.25 -12.09 7.60
N SER A 156 10.01 -11.28 6.84
CA SER A 156 9.44 -10.35 5.85
C SER A 156 8.69 -11.09 4.74
N LEU A 157 7.44 -10.68 4.49
CA LEU A 157 6.62 -11.24 3.42
C LEU A 157 7.15 -10.83 2.05
N CYS A 158 7.44 -9.55 1.84
CA CYS A 158 8.02 -9.05 0.59
C CYS A 158 9.30 -9.82 0.23
N LYS A 159 10.24 -9.98 1.16
CA LYS A 159 11.46 -10.77 0.89
C LYS A 159 11.17 -12.23 0.52
N SER A 160 10.12 -12.81 1.08
CA SER A 160 9.73 -14.20 0.77
C SER A 160 9.03 -14.32 -0.58
N LEU A 161 8.32 -13.26 -1.02
CA LEU A 161 7.64 -13.18 -2.32
C LEU A 161 8.61 -12.83 -3.47
N TYR A 162 9.68 -12.08 -3.19
CA TYR A 162 10.70 -11.70 -4.18
C TYR A 162 11.77 -12.79 -4.42
N GLN A 163 11.74 -13.91 -3.70
CA GLN A 163 12.72 -14.97 -3.93
C GLN A 163 12.47 -15.61 -5.30
N PRO A 164 13.44 -15.57 -6.23
CA PRO A 164 13.30 -16.28 -7.50
C PRO A 164 13.12 -17.77 -7.20
N ALA A 165 12.11 -18.38 -7.80
CA ALA A 165 11.98 -19.82 -7.81
C ALA A 165 13.28 -20.39 -8.40
N SER A 166 14.02 -21.13 -7.57
CA SER A 166 15.25 -21.82 -7.96
C SER A 166 14.92 -23.06 -8.78
#